data_AF-A0A933NL05-F1
#
_entry.id   AF-A0A933NL05-F1
#
_cell.length_a   1.000
_cell.length_b   1.000
_cell.length_c   1.000
_cell.angle_alpha   90.00
_cell.angle_beta   90.00
_cell.angle_gamma   90.00
#
_symmetry.space_group_name_H-M   'P 1'
#
loop_
_entity.id
_entity.type
_entity.pdbx_description
1 polymer ?
#
loop_
_entity_poly.entity_id
_entity_poly.type
_entity_poly.pdbx_seq_one_letter_code
_entity_poly.pdbx_strand_id
1 'polypeptide(L)'
;AHLQDRAGDDRYYAKGRYRTSYGDAGFFDAFSQGCALGFRGAASGGLALLSDLGGNDRYEAGHFSQGGGYYFGWGLLHDRSGNDRYLGSRYAQAFAAHEAVGYLEDGDGDDRYGTLQSVAQAIAWDRSVVALVDRSGNDLYDGGACTSIGASAQNGFSLLMDLAGDDVYRLGSGPGRAGPNEYHGGESLSVFVDVGGGVDRYDPPGLQNDSVLVSGAVGIFADLAGSVPQELTRHGSLKQRVGPAPTVPR
;
A
#
# COMPACT_ATOMS: atom_id res chain seq x y z
N ALA A 1 -7.40 1.18 17.59
CA ALA A 1 -7.97 2.54 17.47
C ALA A 1 -8.81 2.61 16.21
N HIS A 2 -9.90 3.37 16.21
CA HIS A 2 -10.75 3.53 15.03
C HIS A 2 -11.20 5.00 14.94
N LEU A 3 -11.02 5.61 13.77
CA LEU A 3 -11.58 6.89 13.39
C LEU A 3 -12.44 6.68 12.15
N GLN A 4 -13.65 7.22 12.15
CA GLN A 4 -14.53 7.21 10.99
C GLN A 4 -15.06 8.62 10.75
N ASP A 5 -14.85 9.14 9.54
CA ASP A 5 -15.58 10.29 9.00
C ASP A 5 -16.61 9.82 7.97
N ARG A 6 -17.59 10.66 7.63
CA ARG A 6 -18.67 10.32 6.71
C ARG A 6 -18.73 11.19 5.47
N ALA A 7 -18.30 12.46 5.56
CA ALA A 7 -18.48 13.45 4.53
C ALA A 7 -17.77 14.76 4.91
N GLY A 8 -17.08 15.37 3.96
CA GLY A 8 -16.53 16.72 4.09
C GLY A 8 -15.22 16.83 3.35
N ASP A 9 -14.74 18.06 3.12
CA ASP A 9 -13.35 18.23 2.67
C ASP A 9 -12.48 18.41 3.92
N ASP A 10 -11.84 17.33 4.35
CA ASP A 10 -11.13 17.20 5.61
C ASP A 10 -9.60 17.30 5.48
N ARG A 11 -8.98 17.61 6.61
CA ARG A 11 -7.52 17.70 6.72
C ARG A 11 -7.00 16.89 7.90
N TYR A 12 -6.42 15.74 7.59
CA TYR A 12 -5.72 14.89 8.53
C TYR A 12 -4.25 15.32 8.60
N TYR A 13 -3.83 15.95 9.69
CA TYR A 13 -2.46 16.47 9.85
C TYR A 13 -1.72 15.86 11.03
N ALA A 14 -0.59 15.19 10.75
CA ALA A 14 0.26 14.52 11.73
C ALA A 14 1.76 14.71 11.43
N LYS A 15 2.21 15.97 11.34
CA LYS A 15 3.62 16.36 11.15
C LYS A 15 4.08 17.29 12.29
N GLY A 16 5.39 17.36 12.52
CA GLY A 16 6.02 18.51 13.19
C GLY A 16 6.31 18.41 14.69
N ARG A 17 5.94 17.31 15.37
CA ARG A 17 6.12 17.21 16.84
C ARG A 17 7.40 16.51 17.27
N TYR A 18 7.64 15.29 16.78
CA TYR A 18 8.80 14.49 17.17
C TYR A 18 9.67 14.25 15.96
N ARG A 19 10.94 14.64 16.02
CA ARG A 19 11.89 14.41 14.92
C ARG A 19 12.07 12.92 14.69
N THR A 20 12.29 12.55 13.44
CA THR A 20 12.53 11.16 13.07
C THR A 20 13.75 10.56 13.76
N SER A 21 13.62 9.30 14.16
CA SER A 21 14.75 8.46 14.60
C SER A 21 15.80 8.18 13.52
N TYR A 22 15.45 8.36 12.24
CA TYR A 22 16.37 8.22 11.10
C TYR A 22 17.31 9.43 10.91
N GLY A 23 17.11 10.52 11.68
CA GLY A 23 17.98 11.70 11.63
C GLY A 23 17.79 12.62 10.43
N ASP A 24 16.83 12.35 9.56
CA ASP A 24 16.55 13.20 8.40
C ASP A 24 16.02 14.58 8.81
N ALA A 25 16.74 15.63 8.42
CA ALA A 25 16.39 17.00 8.76
C ALA A 25 15.05 17.40 8.12
N GLY A 26 14.15 17.98 8.93
CA GLY A 26 12.84 18.43 8.46
C GLY A 26 11.74 17.36 8.47
N PHE A 27 12.07 16.12 8.85
CA PHE A 27 11.11 15.02 8.95
C PHE A 27 10.79 14.64 10.39
N PHE A 28 9.60 14.05 10.59
CA PHE A 28 9.02 13.79 11.89
C PHE A 28 8.40 12.39 11.92
N ASP A 29 8.41 11.73 13.07
CA ASP A 29 7.65 10.50 13.29
C ASP A 29 6.19 10.83 13.59
N ALA A 30 5.26 10.04 13.02
CA ALA A 30 3.83 10.29 13.11
C ALA A 30 3.06 9.15 13.81
N PHE A 31 3.27 7.89 13.42
CA PHE A 31 2.52 6.73 13.95
C PHE A 31 1.01 6.98 14.01
N SER A 32 0.44 7.43 12.89
CA SER A 32 -0.93 7.96 12.82
C SER A 32 -1.64 7.62 11.51
N GLN A 33 -2.88 8.10 11.33
CA GLN A 33 -3.69 7.92 10.11
C GLN A 33 -3.86 6.43 9.77
N GLY A 34 -4.52 5.69 10.67
CA GLY A 34 -4.69 4.26 10.51
C GLY A 34 -3.44 3.42 10.80
N CYS A 35 -2.36 4.01 11.35
CA CYS A 35 -1.16 3.26 11.70
C CYS A 35 -1.24 2.56 13.07
N ALA A 36 -0.76 1.31 13.15
CA ALA A 36 -0.68 0.53 14.38
C ALA A 36 0.77 0.23 14.79
N LEU A 37 1.09 0.46 16.06
CA LEU A 37 2.43 0.30 16.63
C LEU A 37 2.46 -0.77 17.73
N GLY A 38 3.35 -1.75 17.59
CA GLY A 38 3.83 -2.60 18.68
C GLY A 38 5.16 -2.11 19.26
N PHE A 39 5.37 -2.37 20.54
CA PHE A 39 6.62 -2.06 21.23
C PHE A 39 7.55 -3.27 21.17
N ARG A 40 8.54 -3.20 20.28
CA ARG A 40 9.48 -4.30 20.02
C ARG A 40 10.12 -4.83 21.31
N GLY A 41 9.99 -6.14 21.55
CA GLY A 41 10.52 -6.80 22.75
C GLY A 41 9.69 -6.61 24.02
N ALA A 42 8.57 -5.87 23.96
CA ALA A 42 7.70 -5.62 25.10
C ALA A 42 6.24 -6.03 24.85
N ALA A 43 5.66 -5.62 23.72
CA ALA A 43 4.27 -5.92 23.39
C ALA A 43 4.02 -5.88 21.87
N SER A 44 3.21 -6.81 21.37
CA SER A 44 2.67 -6.77 20.01
C SER A 44 1.82 -5.51 19.80
N GLY A 45 1.74 -5.06 18.55
CA GLY A 45 0.80 -4.02 18.15
C GLY A 45 -0.65 -4.45 18.26
N GLY A 46 -1.55 -3.52 17.93
CA GLY A 46 -2.98 -3.77 17.83
C GLY A 46 -3.50 -3.49 16.43
N LEU A 47 -4.80 -3.23 16.33
CA LEU A 47 -5.45 -2.79 15.11
C LEU A 47 -5.68 -1.27 15.13
N ALA A 48 -5.41 -0.61 14.01
CA ALA A 48 -5.75 0.79 13.77
C ALA A 48 -6.48 0.92 12.43
N LEU A 49 -7.63 1.61 12.43
CA LEU A 49 -8.40 1.91 11.24
C LEU A 49 -8.70 3.41 11.17
N LEU A 50 -8.42 4.03 10.04
CA LEU A 50 -9.01 5.30 9.61
C LEU A 50 -9.92 5.00 8.42
N SER A 51 -11.18 5.41 8.50
CA SER A 51 -12.15 5.28 7.41
C SER A 51 -12.77 6.64 7.12
N ASP A 52 -12.48 7.22 5.97
CA ASP A 52 -13.27 8.32 5.40
C ASP A 52 -14.25 7.75 4.38
N LEU A 53 -15.43 8.36 4.27
CA LEU A 53 -16.49 7.88 3.36
C LEU A 53 -16.85 8.91 2.29
N GLY A 54 -16.24 10.09 2.29
CA GLY A 54 -16.15 10.91 1.10
C GLY A 54 -15.78 12.35 1.34
N GLY A 55 -15.11 12.95 0.36
CA GLY A 55 -14.55 14.28 0.55
C GLY A 55 -13.69 14.73 -0.61
N ASN A 56 -12.86 15.74 -0.37
CA ASN A 56 -11.63 15.98 -1.14
C ASN A 56 -10.57 16.33 -0.11
N ASP A 57 -9.98 15.28 0.41
CA ASP A 57 -9.30 15.22 1.67
C ASP A 57 -7.79 15.37 1.52
N ARG A 58 -7.16 15.76 2.64
CA ARG A 58 -5.72 15.98 2.70
C ARG A 58 -5.15 15.20 3.86
N TYR A 59 -4.47 14.11 3.53
CA TYR A 59 -3.74 13.25 4.44
C TYR A 59 -2.27 13.65 4.48
N GLU A 60 -1.86 14.36 5.52
CA GLU A 60 -0.49 14.88 5.66
C GLU A 60 0.19 14.33 6.91
N ALA A 61 1.13 13.40 6.75
CA ALA A 61 1.80 12.76 7.88
C ALA A 61 3.32 12.62 7.70
N GLY A 62 4.01 12.44 8.82
CA GLY A 62 5.42 12.08 8.85
C GLY A 62 5.65 10.57 8.68
N HIS A 63 6.77 10.07 9.21
CA HIS A 63 7.12 8.65 9.15
C HIS A 63 6.13 7.78 9.87
N PHE A 64 5.98 6.55 9.35
CA PHE A 64 5.13 5.52 9.91
C PHE A 64 3.68 5.99 9.99
N SER A 65 3.01 6.11 8.85
CA SER A 65 1.65 6.64 8.78
C SER A 65 0.79 5.88 7.76
N GLN A 66 -0.43 6.38 7.53
CA GLN A 66 -1.27 6.06 6.37
C GLN A 66 -1.46 4.56 6.12
N GLY A 67 -2.23 3.94 7.02
CA GLY A 67 -2.62 2.54 6.87
C GLY A 67 -1.47 1.55 7.08
N GLY A 68 -0.51 1.87 7.96
CA GLY A 68 0.69 1.04 8.14
C GLY A 68 0.82 0.31 9.48
N GLY A 69 1.54 -0.80 9.49
CA GLY A 69 1.75 -1.64 10.67
C GLY A 69 3.22 -1.75 11.09
N TYR A 70 3.50 -1.67 12.39
CA TYR A 70 4.83 -1.92 12.94
C TYR A 70 4.76 -2.91 14.09
N TYR A 71 5.59 -3.96 14.05
CA TYR A 71 5.75 -4.98 15.10
C TYR A 71 4.45 -5.65 15.54
N PHE A 72 3.97 -6.61 14.74
CA PHE A 72 2.67 -7.28 14.90
C PHE A 72 1.45 -6.32 14.88
N GLY A 73 1.64 -5.07 14.47
CA GLY A 73 0.57 -4.08 14.31
C GLY A 73 -0.16 -4.22 12.98
N TRP A 74 -1.47 -3.98 12.97
CA TRP A 74 -2.32 -4.03 11.79
C TRP A 74 -2.89 -2.64 11.54
N GLY A 75 -2.34 -1.94 10.55
CA GLY A 75 -2.79 -0.60 10.18
C GLY A 75 -3.61 -0.61 8.90
N LEU A 76 -4.70 0.15 8.89
CA LEU A 76 -5.65 0.25 7.80
C LEU A 76 -6.08 1.71 7.58
N LEU A 77 -6.05 2.16 6.34
CA LEU A 77 -6.68 3.39 5.88
C LEU A 77 -7.64 3.03 4.74
N HIS A 78 -8.88 3.50 4.84
CA HIS A 78 -9.88 3.37 3.80
C HIS A 78 -10.45 4.75 3.51
N ASP A 79 -10.25 5.23 2.29
CA ASP A 79 -11.03 6.32 1.73
C ASP A 79 -11.98 5.74 0.69
N ARG A 80 -13.17 6.31 0.57
CA ARG A 80 -14.22 5.79 -0.27
C ARG A 80 -14.40 6.59 -1.55
N SER A 81 -14.16 7.90 -1.53
CA SER A 81 -14.42 8.74 -2.69
C SER A 81 -13.90 10.16 -2.46
N GLY A 82 -13.28 10.74 -3.48
CA GLY A 82 -12.82 12.11 -3.42
C GLY A 82 -11.73 12.38 -4.42
N ASN A 83 -11.28 13.63 -4.54
CA ASN A 83 -10.00 13.91 -5.19
C ASN A 83 -9.00 14.28 -4.09
N ASP A 84 -8.40 13.24 -3.56
CA ASP A 84 -7.69 13.23 -2.31
C ASP A 84 -6.18 13.39 -2.50
N ARG A 85 -5.52 13.75 -1.42
CA ARG A 85 -4.08 14.01 -1.41
C ARG A 85 -3.42 13.33 -0.24
N TYR A 86 -2.63 12.32 -0.54
CA TYR A 86 -1.82 11.58 0.41
C TYR A 86 -0.39 12.08 0.36
N LEU A 87 0.04 12.81 1.38
CA LEU A 87 1.43 13.25 1.53
C LEU A 87 2.06 12.65 2.78
N GLY A 88 2.99 11.73 2.56
CA GLY A 88 3.82 11.11 3.60
C GLY A 88 5.31 11.40 3.43
N SER A 89 6.11 10.82 4.31
CA SER A 89 7.55 10.68 4.11
C SER A 89 7.93 9.20 3.97
N ARG A 90 8.91 8.68 4.71
CA ARG A 90 9.25 7.25 4.72
C ARG A 90 8.21 6.42 5.47
N TYR A 91 7.95 5.20 5.02
CA TYR A 91 6.94 4.30 5.60
C TYR A 91 5.58 5.00 5.70
N ALA A 92 5.04 5.41 4.56
CA ALA A 92 3.81 6.18 4.44
C ALA A 92 2.69 5.28 3.90
N GLN A 93 2.17 5.56 2.71
CA GLN A 93 1.00 4.93 2.13
C GLN A 93 1.13 3.41 2.08
N ALA A 94 0.43 2.72 2.99
CA ALA A 94 0.53 1.28 3.22
C ALA A 94 1.99 0.81 3.39
N PHE A 95 2.44 0.67 4.64
CA PHE A 95 3.70 0.01 4.94
C PHE A 95 3.51 -1.05 6.01
N ALA A 96 4.41 -2.02 6.07
CA ALA A 96 4.51 -2.88 7.22
C ALA A 96 5.95 -3.29 7.52
N ALA A 97 6.26 -3.42 8.80
CA ALA A 97 7.54 -3.93 9.29
C ALA A 97 7.36 -4.85 10.49
N HIS A 98 8.11 -5.96 10.52
CA HIS A 98 8.16 -6.92 11.63
C HIS A 98 6.82 -7.62 11.88
N GLU A 99 6.48 -8.59 11.02
CA GLU A 99 5.26 -9.43 11.13
C GLU A 99 3.95 -8.63 11.21
N ALA A 100 3.97 -7.44 10.63
CA ALA A 100 2.87 -6.50 10.65
C ALA A 100 2.05 -6.54 9.35
N VAL A 101 0.90 -5.86 9.38
CA VAL A 101 0.02 -5.68 8.22
C VAL A 101 -0.19 -4.19 7.96
N GLY A 102 -0.06 -3.80 6.70
CA GLY A 102 -0.39 -2.46 6.22
C GLY A 102 -1.40 -2.55 5.08
N TYR A 103 -2.44 -1.73 5.14
CA TYR A 103 -3.48 -1.67 4.13
C TYR A 103 -3.92 -0.23 3.88
N LEU A 104 -3.93 0.16 2.62
CA LEU A 104 -4.58 1.40 2.17
C LEU A 104 -5.48 1.05 0.99
N GLU A 105 -6.72 1.51 1.03
CA GLU A 105 -7.65 1.43 -0.08
C GLU A 105 -8.28 2.80 -0.33
N ASP A 106 -8.17 3.28 -1.56
CA ASP A 106 -8.96 4.40 -2.09
C ASP A 106 -10.04 3.86 -3.04
N GLY A 107 -11.14 4.58 -3.15
CA GLY A 107 -12.37 4.16 -3.80
C GLY A 107 -12.61 4.78 -5.17
N ASP A 108 -12.70 6.11 -5.25
CA ASP A 108 -13.13 6.81 -6.47
C ASP A 108 -12.48 8.21 -6.52
N GLY A 109 -11.85 8.59 -7.63
CA GLY A 109 -11.55 9.99 -8.00
C GLY A 109 -10.12 10.20 -8.48
N ASP A 110 -9.74 11.44 -8.83
CA ASP A 110 -8.39 11.73 -9.35
C ASP A 110 -7.43 12.10 -8.19
N ASP A 111 -6.73 11.11 -7.68
CA ASP A 111 -5.95 11.15 -6.45
C ASP A 111 -4.46 11.43 -6.66
N ARG A 112 -3.82 11.85 -5.56
CA ARG A 112 -2.37 12.11 -5.54
C ARG A 112 -1.70 11.44 -4.36
N TYR A 113 -0.84 10.49 -4.66
CA TYR A 113 0.02 9.81 -3.69
C TYR A 113 1.45 10.34 -3.77
N GLY A 114 1.81 11.17 -2.79
CA GLY A 114 3.09 11.84 -2.70
C GLY A 114 3.96 11.37 -1.55
N THR A 115 5.26 11.31 -1.78
CA THR A 115 6.25 11.24 -0.69
C THR A 115 7.44 12.16 -0.94
N LEU A 116 8.07 12.57 0.15
CA LEU A 116 9.31 13.35 0.15
C LEU A 116 10.55 12.49 0.44
N GLN A 117 10.39 11.17 0.62
CA GLN A 117 11.47 10.24 0.93
C GLN A 117 11.34 8.92 0.19
N SER A 118 12.44 8.16 0.17
CA SER A 118 12.44 6.77 -0.28
C SER A 118 11.62 5.85 0.62
N VAL A 119 11.17 4.72 0.06
CA VAL A 119 10.52 3.63 0.79
C VAL A 119 9.21 4.08 1.45
N ALA A 120 8.20 4.37 0.63
CA ALA A 120 6.98 5.05 1.08
C ALA A 120 5.68 4.33 0.74
N GLN A 121 5.52 3.82 -0.49
CA GLN A 121 4.25 3.32 -1.00
C GLN A 121 4.28 1.79 -1.14
N ALA A 122 3.33 1.11 -0.49
CA ALA A 122 3.20 -0.34 -0.49
C ALA A 122 4.53 -1.06 -0.16
N ILE A 123 5.07 -0.83 1.04
CA ILE A 123 6.37 -1.41 1.45
C ILE A 123 6.21 -2.49 2.50
N ALA A 124 6.63 -3.71 2.16
CA ALA A 124 6.68 -4.84 3.09
C ALA A 124 8.11 -5.18 3.53
N TRP A 125 8.38 -5.15 4.83
CA TRP A 125 9.66 -5.52 5.41
C TRP A 125 9.50 -6.54 6.54
N ASP A 126 10.32 -7.58 6.56
CA ASP A 126 10.45 -8.51 7.69
C ASP A 126 9.14 -9.26 8.00
N ARG A 127 8.84 -10.27 7.17
CA ARG A 127 7.66 -11.16 7.26
C ARG A 127 6.32 -10.42 7.31
N SER A 128 6.24 -9.27 6.67
CA SER A 128 5.04 -8.43 6.70
C SER A 128 4.21 -8.60 5.43
N VAL A 129 2.94 -8.20 5.51
CA VAL A 129 1.99 -8.22 4.38
C VAL A 129 1.46 -6.82 4.15
N VAL A 130 1.50 -6.36 2.90
CA VAL A 130 1.06 -5.01 2.53
C VAL A 130 0.23 -5.03 1.27
N ALA A 131 -0.85 -4.25 1.26
CA ALA A 131 -1.58 -3.90 0.05
C ALA A 131 -1.93 -2.40 0.02
N LEU A 132 -1.68 -1.76 -1.12
CA LEU A 132 -2.24 -0.47 -1.51
C LEU A 132 -3.12 -0.74 -2.73
N VAL A 133 -4.41 -0.37 -2.64
CA VAL A 133 -5.39 -0.57 -3.71
C VAL A 133 -6.03 0.76 -4.04
N ASP A 134 -5.84 1.22 -5.26
CA ASP A 134 -6.68 2.25 -5.86
C ASP A 134 -7.72 1.57 -6.76
N ARG A 135 -8.94 2.08 -6.74
CA ARG A 135 -10.09 1.45 -7.39
C ARG A 135 -10.50 2.14 -8.68
N SER A 136 -10.31 3.44 -8.80
CA SER A 136 -10.57 4.18 -10.02
C SER A 136 -10.13 5.62 -9.90
N GLY A 137 -9.60 6.16 -10.99
CA GLY A 137 -9.19 7.55 -11.03
C GLY A 137 -8.43 7.89 -12.29
N ASN A 138 -7.75 9.02 -12.30
CA ASN A 138 -6.56 9.22 -13.13
C ASN A 138 -5.49 9.76 -12.18
N ASP A 139 -4.71 8.85 -11.65
CA ASP A 139 -3.99 9.05 -10.42
C ASP A 139 -2.54 9.41 -10.65
N LEU A 140 -1.98 10.13 -9.68
CA LEU A 140 -0.58 10.51 -9.69
C LEU A 140 0.14 9.91 -8.49
N TYR A 141 1.05 8.98 -8.79
CA TYR A 141 1.98 8.41 -7.84
C TYR A 141 3.33 9.12 -7.96
N ASP A 142 3.60 10.06 -7.05
CA ASP A 142 4.79 10.91 -7.07
C ASP A 142 5.73 10.63 -5.89
N GLY A 143 6.71 9.76 -6.13
CA GLY A 143 7.70 9.40 -5.13
C GLY A 143 9.02 10.15 -5.24
N GLY A 144 9.30 10.83 -6.36
CA GLY A 144 10.62 11.34 -6.67
C GLY A 144 11.70 10.26 -6.93
N ALA A 145 12.93 10.71 -7.12
CA ALA A 145 14.01 9.96 -7.78
C ALA A 145 14.55 8.71 -7.03
N CYS A 146 14.16 8.49 -5.77
CA CYS A 146 14.65 7.34 -4.99
C CYS A 146 13.52 6.51 -4.38
N THR A 147 12.28 6.67 -4.85
CA THR A 147 11.14 5.95 -4.26
C THR A 147 10.96 4.59 -4.89
N SER A 148 10.77 3.61 -4.01
CA SER A 148 10.31 2.26 -4.34
C SER A 148 8.81 2.24 -4.12
N ILE A 149 8.06 1.70 -5.08
CA ILE A 149 6.64 1.43 -4.94
C ILE A 149 6.38 -0.07 -5.08
N GLY A 150 5.48 -0.64 -4.28
CA GLY A 150 5.16 -2.06 -4.35
C GLY A 150 6.38 -2.95 -4.06
N ALA A 151 7.21 -2.58 -3.07
CA ALA A 151 8.48 -3.26 -2.80
C ALA A 151 8.44 -4.11 -1.53
N SER A 152 9.20 -5.20 -1.53
CA SER A 152 9.25 -6.15 -0.42
C SER A 152 10.67 -6.61 -0.13
N ALA A 153 10.96 -6.98 1.11
CA ALA A 153 12.21 -7.64 1.49
C ALA A 153 12.03 -8.44 2.80
N GLN A 154 12.99 -9.32 3.10
CA GLN A 154 13.00 -10.10 4.35
C GLN A 154 11.72 -10.92 4.56
N ASN A 155 11.30 -11.68 3.55
CA ASN A 155 10.05 -12.43 3.45
C ASN A 155 8.77 -11.59 3.48
N GLY A 156 8.86 -10.35 2.99
CA GLY A 156 7.69 -9.50 2.82
C GLY A 156 6.85 -9.92 1.61
N PHE A 157 5.54 -9.66 1.70
CA PHE A 157 4.64 -9.66 0.56
C PHE A 157 4.08 -8.24 0.37
N SER A 158 4.23 -7.68 -0.82
CA SER A 158 3.69 -6.36 -1.19
C SER A 158 2.85 -6.46 -2.45
N LEU A 159 1.65 -5.87 -2.39
CA LEU A 159 0.75 -5.63 -3.51
C LEU A 159 0.50 -4.12 -3.64
N LEU A 160 0.73 -3.58 -4.83
CA LEU A 160 0.19 -2.29 -5.24
C LEU A 160 -0.68 -2.57 -6.47
N MET A 161 -1.94 -2.14 -6.41
CA MET A 161 -2.91 -2.40 -7.45
C MET A 161 -3.68 -1.12 -7.76
N ASP A 162 -3.58 -0.65 -8.99
CA ASP A 162 -4.50 0.32 -9.58
C ASP A 162 -5.48 -0.42 -10.48
N LEU A 163 -6.75 -0.01 -10.49
CA LEU A 163 -7.85 -0.79 -11.08
C LEU A 163 -8.57 -0.11 -12.24
N ALA A 164 -8.37 1.18 -12.44
CA ALA A 164 -8.87 1.91 -13.60
C ALA A 164 -8.31 3.32 -13.64
N GLY A 165 -7.85 3.75 -14.80
CA GLY A 165 -7.44 5.14 -15.01
C GLY A 165 -6.51 5.28 -16.19
N ASP A 166 -6.19 6.52 -16.54
CA ASP A 166 -4.98 6.86 -17.29
C ASP A 166 -3.96 7.46 -16.30
N ASP A 167 -3.11 6.61 -15.74
CA ASP A 167 -2.35 6.93 -14.53
C ASP A 167 -0.91 7.37 -14.80
N VAL A 168 -0.35 8.12 -13.84
CA VAL A 168 1.02 8.62 -13.93
C VAL A 168 1.84 8.17 -12.74
N TYR A 169 2.86 7.37 -13.04
CA TYR A 169 3.79 6.81 -12.08
C TYR A 169 5.16 7.46 -12.21
N ARG A 170 5.55 8.30 -11.24
CA ARG A 170 6.89 8.93 -11.17
C ARG A 170 7.79 8.18 -10.20
N LEU A 171 8.47 7.18 -10.74
CA LEU A 171 9.17 6.09 -10.05
C LEU A 171 10.68 6.26 -10.12
N GLY A 172 11.31 6.65 -9.01
CA GLY A 172 12.76 6.75 -8.96
C GLY A 172 13.52 5.45 -9.22
N SER A 173 13.05 4.34 -8.67
CA SER A 173 13.77 3.04 -8.67
C SER A 173 13.02 1.88 -9.35
N GLY A 174 11.90 2.19 -10.02
CA GLY A 174 10.97 1.21 -10.60
C GLY A 174 10.04 0.55 -9.57
N PRO A 175 8.90 -0.01 -10.00
CA PRO A 175 7.90 -0.65 -9.15
C PRO A 175 8.19 -2.14 -8.95
N GLY A 176 7.46 -2.77 -8.02
CA GLY A 176 7.34 -4.24 -7.97
C GLY A 176 8.64 -4.96 -7.63
N ARG A 177 9.55 -4.33 -6.88
CA ARG A 177 10.88 -4.89 -6.61
C ARG A 177 10.96 -5.69 -5.32
N ALA A 178 11.37 -6.95 -5.42
CA ALA A 178 11.76 -7.76 -4.28
C ALA A 178 13.26 -7.60 -3.95
N GLY A 179 13.54 -7.29 -2.69
CA GLY A 179 14.86 -7.13 -2.11
C GLY A 179 15.42 -8.40 -1.44
N PRO A 180 16.56 -8.29 -0.76
CA PRO A 180 17.23 -9.43 -0.15
C PRO A 180 16.47 -9.97 1.07
N ASN A 181 16.75 -11.24 1.41
CA ASN A 181 16.16 -11.95 2.56
C ASN A 181 17.23 -12.43 3.56
N GLU A 182 18.21 -11.58 3.86
CA GLU A 182 19.36 -11.93 4.70
C GLU A 182 19.00 -12.24 6.17
N TYR A 183 17.88 -11.74 6.70
CA TYR A 183 17.50 -11.93 8.10
C TYR A 183 16.99 -13.35 8.37
N HIS A 184 16.29 -13.93 7.39
CA HIS A 184 15.46 -15.13 7.58
C HIS A 184 15.62 -16.18 6.46
N GLY A 185 16.31 -15.86 5.36
CA GLY A 185 16.34 -16.67 4.15
C GLY A 185 15.03 -16.62 3.35
N GLY A 186 14.84 -17.54 2.41
CA GLY A 186 13.62 -17.62 1.60
C GLY A 186 13.44 -16.49 0.59
N GLU A 187 12.18 -16.24 0.22
CA GLU A 187 11.80 -15.28 -0.84
C GLU A 187 10.84 -14.22 -0.30
N SER A 188 10.85 -13.05 -0.96
CA SER A 188 9.83 -11.99 -0.80
C SER A 188 9.06 -11.89 -2.11
N LEU A 189 7.82 -11.41 -2.12
CA LEU A 189 7.05 -11.25 -3.35
C LEU A 189 6.54 -9.82 -3.45
N SER A 190 6.81 -9.19 -4.59
CA SER A 190 6.37 -7.84 -4.91
C SER A 190 5.55 -7.87 -6.18
N VAL A 191 4.32 -7.36 -6.10
CA VAL A 191 3.39 -7.31 -7.21
C VAL A 191 2.92 -5.88 -7.36
N PHE A 192 3.24 -5.28 -8.51
CA PHE A 192 2.64 -4.04 -8.99
C PHE A 192 1.74 -4.40 -10.16
N VAL A 193 0.47 -4.01 -10.06
CA VAL A 193 -0.54 -4.25 -11.09
C VAL A 193 -1.25 -2.94 -11.40
N ASP A 194 -1.31 -2.60 -12.67
CA ASP A 194 -2.22 -1.62 -13.23
C ASP A 194 -3.18 -2.37 -14.17
N VAL A 195 -4.48 -2.15 -14.02
CA VAL A 195 -5.50 -2.72 -14.91
C VAL A 195 -6.52 -1.65 -15.27
N GLY A 196 -7.18 -1.83 -16.41
CA GLY A 196 -8.23 -0.91 -16.84
C GLY A 196 -8.17 -0.63 -18.34
N GLY A 197 -7.00 -0.88 -18.94
CA GLY A 197 -6.74 -0.62 -20.36
C GLY A 197 -6.60 0.86 -20.68
N GLY A 198 -6.17 1.66 -19.69
CA GLY A 198 -5.79 3.04 -19.86
C GLY A 198 -4.49 3.21 -20.65
N VAL A 199 -4.10 4.46 -20.85
CA VAL A 199 -2.81 4.86 -21.42
C VAL A 199 -1.94 5.47 -20.32
N ASP A 200 -1.25 4.60 -19.61
CA ASP A 200 -0.48 4.91 -18.43
C ASP A 200 0.93 5.39 -18.78
N ARG A 201 1.47 6.22 -17.88
CA ARG A 201 2.79 6.81 -18.02
C ARG A 201 3.69 6.45 -16.86
N TYR A 202 4.83 5.89 -17.19
CA TYR A 202 5.89 5.54 -16.25
C TYR A 202 7.14 6.40 -16.47
N ASP A 203 7.48 7.24 -15.48
CA ASP A 203 8.64 8.13 -15.48
C ASP A 203 9.66 7.70 -14.39
N PRO A 204 10.98 7.65 -14.67
CA PRO A 204 11.60 7.85 -15.95
C PRO A 204 11.24 6.70 -16.91
N PRO A 205 11.30 6.96 -18.23
CA PRO A 205 10.90 5.99 -19.24
C PRO A 205 11.74 4.70 -19.12
N GLY A 206 11.06 3.55 -19.15
CA GLY A 206 11.66 2.23 -18.97
C GLY A 206 10.64 1.10 -18.81
N LEU A 207 9.43 1.44 -18.38
CA LEU A 207 8.25 0.59 -18.41
C LEU A 207 7.33 1.05 -19.54
N GLN A 208 6.50 0.13 -20.03
CA GLN A 208 5.59 0.37 -21.14
C GLN A 208 4.17 0.04 -20.72
N ASN A 209 3.22 0.82 -21.24
CA ASN A 209 1.80 0.48 -21.19
C ASN A 209 1.57 -0.94 -21.73
N ASP A 210 0.57 -1.65 -21.23
CA ASP A 210 0.19 -2.98 -21.69
C ASP A 210 1.35 -4.00 -21.67
N SER A 211 2.20 -3.94 -20.65
CA SER A 211 3.35 -4.82 -20.54
C SER A 211 3.46 -5.53 -19.20
N VAL A 212 3.99 -6.76 -19.24
CA VAL A 212 4.27 -7.56 -18.05
C VAL A 212 5.76 -7.80 -17.98
N LEU A 213 6.35 -7.49 -16.83
CA LEU A 213 7.76 -7.68 -16.55
C LEU A 213 7.93 -8.43 -15.24
N VAL A 214 8.79 -9.44 -15.26
CA VAL A 214 9.24 -10.12 -14.04
C VAL A 214 10.67 -9.69 -13.77
N SER A 215 10.92 -9.16 -12.58
CA SER A 215 12.23 -8.67 -12.15
C SER A 215 12.76 -9.47 -10.96
N GLY A 216 14.06 -9.77 -10.98
CA GLY A 216 14.65 -10.70 -10.01
C GLY A 216 13.98 -12.07 -10.07
N ALA A 217 13.83 -12.74 -8.92
CA ALA A 217 13.15 -14.03 -8.85
C ALA A 217 11.62 -13.92 -8.72
N VAL A 218 11.11 -12.78 -8.23
CA VAL A 218 9.80 -12.71 -7.56
C VAL A 218 9.20 -11.29 -7.54
N GLY A 219 9.77 -10.35 -8.31
CA GLY A 219 9.15 -9.04 -8.56
C GLY A 219 8.31 -9.08 -9.82
N ILE A 220 7.09 -8.56 -9.78
CA ILE A 220 6.15 -8.55 -10.90
C ILE A 220 5.66 -7.12 -11.09
N PHE A 221 5.78 -6.64 -12.31
CA PHE A 221 5.09 -5.48 -12.85
C PHE A 221 4.13 -6.00 -13.93
N ALA A 222 2.87 -5.60 -13.88
CA ALA A 222 1.89 -5.93 -14.89
C ALA A 222 0.97 -4.76 -15.12
N ASP A 223 1.03 -4.22 -16.32
CA ASP A 223 0.06 -3.28 -16.86
C ASP A 223 -0.78 -4.07 -17.88
N LEU A 224 -2.09 -4.14 -17.65
CA LEU A 224 -2.99 -5.01 -18.38
C LEU A 224 -4.05 -4.21 -19.15
N ALA A 225 -4.09 -4.44 -20.46
CA ALA A 225 -5.04 -3.88 -21.44
C ALA A 225 -6.54 -4.09 -21.14
N GLY A 226 -6.90 -4.78 -20.06
CA GLY A 226 -8.29 -5.08 -19.73
C GLY A 226 -8.52 -5.14 -18.23
N SER A 227 -9.76 -4.85 -17.83
CA SER A 227 -10.22 -4.95 -16.45
C SER A 227 -10.07 -6.38 -15.90
N VAL A 228 -9.81 -6.51 -14.60
CA VAL A 228 -9.98 -7.78 -13.90
C VAL A 228 -11.42 -8.28 -14.08
N PRO A 229 -11.64 -9.54 -14.52
CA PRO A 229 -12.99 -10.08 -14.72
C PRO A 229 -13.90 -9.84 -13.50
N GLN A 230 -15.13 -9.39 -13.72
CA GLN A 230 -16.09 -9.08 -12.66
C GLN A 230 -16.37 -10.27 -11.72
N GLU A 231 -16.09 -11.50 -12.16
CA GLU A 231 -16.19 -12.71 -11.35
C GLU A 231 -15.18 -12.75 -10.18
N LEU A 232 -14.05 -12.06 -10.30
CA LEU A 232 -13.02 -11.96 -9.25
C LEU A 232 -13.28 -10.81 -8.26
N THR A 233 -14.05 -9.79 -8.66
CA THR A 233 -14.38 -8.61 -7.83
C THR A 233 -15.74 -8.71 -7.14
N ARG A 234 -16.55 -9.73 -7.45
CA ARG A 234 -17.77 -10.02 -6.68
C ARG A 234 -17.37 -10.46 -5.26
N HIS A 235 -17.77 -9.67 -4.26
CA HIS A 235 -17.96 -10.13 -2.87
C HIS A 235 -19.10 -11.18 -2.83
N GLY A 236 -18.92 -12.32 -3.48
CA GLY A 236 -19.80 -13.46 -3.38
C GLY A 236 -19.50 -14.18 -2.08
N SER A 237 -20.49 -14.32 -1.20
CA SER A 237 -20.36 -15.24 -0.07
C SER A 237 -19.85 -16.57 -0.62
N LEU A 238 -18.68 -17.03 -0.16
CA LEU A 238 -18.17 -18.36 -0.44
C LEU A 238 -19.30 -19.34 -0.11
N LYS A 239 -20.04 -19.81 -1.13
CA LYS A 239 -20.93 -20.94 -0.95
C LYS A 239 -20.00 -22.10 -0.70
N GLN A 240 -19.84 -22.47 0.57
CA GLN A 240 -19.19 -23.71 0.97
C GLN A 240 -19.76 -24.82 0.10
N ARG A 241 -18.95 -25.35 -0.81
CA ARG A 241 -19.21 -26.68 -1.34
C ARG A 241 -18.95 -27.63 -0.19
N VAL A 242 -19.99 -27.92 0.58
CA VAL A 242 -19.99 -29.05 1.51
C VAL A 242 -19.88 -30.29 0.62
N GLY A 243 -18.67 -30.83 0.49
CA GLY A 243 -18.48 -32.16 -0.07
C GLY A 243 -19.18 -33.20 0.82
N PRO A 244 -19.63 -34.33 0.25
CA PRO A 244 -20.25 -35.39 1.04
C PRO A 244 -19.26 -35.86 2.13
N ALA A 245 -19.77 -36.06 3.34
CA ALA A 245 -18.99 -36.49 4.49
C ALA A 245 -18.24 -37.80 4.18
N PRO A 246 -16.98 -37.95 4.61
CA PRO A 246 -16.22 -39.16 4.36
C PRO A 246 -16.89 -40.35 5.05
N THR A 247 -17.16 -41.40 4.27
CA THR A 247 -17.62 -42.69 4.78
C THR A 247 -16.46 -43.38 5.52
N VAL A 248 -16.61 -43.57 6.83
CA VAL A 248 -15.69 -44.36 7.65
C VAL A 248 -15.93 -45.85 7.35
N PRO A 249 -14.92 -46.64 6.94
CA PRO A 249 -15.07 -48.09 6.81
C PRO A 249 -15.20 -48.73 8.20
N ARG A 250 -16.07 -49.75 8.30
CA ARG A 250 -16.18 -50.61 9.48
C ARG A 250 -14.99 -51.55 9.60
#